data_AF-D1JCG9-F1
#
_entry.id   AF-D1JCG9-F1
#
_cell.length_a   1.000
_cell.length_b   1.000
_cell.length_c   1.000
_cell.angle_alpha   90.00
_cell.angle_beta   90.00
_cell.angle_gamma   90.00
#
_symmetry.space_group_name_H-M   'P 1'
#
loop_
_entity.id
_entity.type
_entity.pdbx_description
1 polymer ?
#
loop_
_entity_poly.entity_id
_entity_poly.type
_entity_poly.pdbx_seq_one_letter_code
_entity_poly.pdbx_strand_id
1 'polypeptide(L)'
;MCLIRRRGIRYKRKIIVNINEVSMIVTAWNNGQHHSTGAGYGLKVNANDRDKYFSRKWRSVILELAGESKEIVLNINKPSFWSPVCRELISKDIGIWLIKNGKAPWTKDKPPKMRMEPIGGNRFKVNSM
;
A
#
# COMPACT_ATOMS: atom_id res chain seq x y z
N MET A 1 11.56 -15.30 -58.75
CA MET A 1 10.47 -15.70 -57.83
C MET A 1 10.87 -15.27 -56.41
N CYS A 2 10.21 -14.26 -55.85
CA CYS A 2 10.69 -13.51 -54.69
C CYS A 2 10.21 -14.12 -53.36
N LEU A 3 11.13 -14.35 -52.41
CA LEU A 3 10.87 -14.85 -51.06
C LEU A 3 10.40 -13.72 -50.13
N ILE A 4 9.15 -13.80 -49.65
CA ILE A 4 8.58 -12.84 -48.69
C ILE A 4 9.11 -13.16 -47.28
N ARG A 5 10.10 -12.39 -46.80
CA ARG A 5 10.54 -12.41 -45.38
C ARG A 5 9.57 -11.60 -44.52
N ARG A 6 8.72 -12.27 -43.74
CA ARG A 6 7.90 -11.64 -42.69
C ARG A 6 8.81 -11.20 -41.53
N ARG A 7 9.07 -9.88 -41.43
CA ARG A 7 9.75 -9.28 -40.27
C ARG A 7 8.77 -9.20 -39.10
N GLY A 8 9.06 -9.94 -38.03
CA GLY A 8 8.32 -9.87 -36.77
C GLY A 8 8.44 -8.50 -36.13
N ILE A 9 7.30 -7.90 -35.79
CA ILE A 9 7.21 -6.65 -35.03
C ILE A 9 7.50 -6.98 -33.58
N ARG A 10 8.74 -6.73 -33.15
CA ARG A 10 9.15 -6.86 -31.75
C ARG A 10 8.71 -5.57 -31.03
N TYR A 11 7.55 -5.60 -30.37
CA TYR A 11 7.12 -4.52 -29.48
C TYR A 11 8.14 -4.39 -28.34
N LYS A 12 9.06 -3.43 -28.48
CA LYS A 12 9.93 -3.02 -27.38
C LYS A 12 9.04 -2.38 -26.32
N ARG A 13 8.79 -3.10 -25.21
CA ARG A 13 8.20 -2.52 -24.00
C ARG A 13 9.12 -1.38 -23.57
N LYS A 14 8.71 -0.15 -23.90
CA LYS A 14 9.31 1.07 -23.37
C LYS A 14 8.95 1.06 -21.89
N ILE A 15 9.91 0.72 -21.03
CA ILE A 15 9.79 0.96 -19.58
C ILE A 15 9.83 2.48 -19.45
N ILE A 16 8.66 3.10 -19.52
CA ILE A 16 8.49 4.50 -19.12
C ILE A 16 8.45 4.43 -17.60
N VAL A 17 9.61 4.56 -16.96
CA VAL A 17 9.68 4.90 -15.54
C VAL A 17 9.06 6.29 -15.41
N ASN A 18 7.81 6.32 -14.96
CA ASN A 18 7.06 7.56 -14.81
C ASN A 18 7.61 8.26 -13.56
N ILE A 19 8.56 9.17 -13.77
CA ILE A 19 9.24 9.97 -12.73
C ILE A 19 8.31 10.96 -11.98
N ASN A 20 6.99 10.84 -12.15
CA ASN A 20 5.96 11.54 -11.40
C ASN A 20 5.17 10.61 -10.45
N GLU A 21 5.72 9.45 -10.07
CA GLU A 21 5.09 8.55 -9.10
C GLU A 21 4.93 9.23 -7.74
N VAL A 22 3.76 9.84 -7.55
CA VAL A 22 3.23 10.29 -6.27
C VAL A 22 3.13 9.07 -5.36
N SER A 23 4.22 8.73 -4.68
CA SER A 23 4.33 7.55 -3.84
C SER A 23 4.74 7.97 -2.44
N MET A 24 4.00 7.50 -1.45
CA MET A 24 4.29 7.74 -0.05
C MET A 24 4.85 6.48 0.60
N ILE A 25 5.72 6.68 1.59
CA ILE A 25 6.30 5.59 2.36
C ILE A 25 5.45 5.38 3.60
N VAL A 26 4.90 4.18 3.74
CA VAL A 26 4.15 3.77 4.94
C VAL A 26 4.93 2.72 5.70
N THR A 27 4.79 2.73 7.02
CA THR A 27 5.52 1.83 7.91
C THR A 27 4.58 0.74 8.40
N ALA A 28 5.00 -0.52 8.37
CA ALA A 28 4.23 -1.59 8.99
C ALA A 28 4.04 -1.30 10.49
N TRP A 29 2.85 -1.58 11.00
CA TRP A 29 2.48 -1.28 12.37
C TRP A 29 1.81 -2.50 13.00
N ASN A 30 2.02 -2.70 14.30
CA ASN A 30 1.26 -3.63 15.11
C ASN A 30 0.84 -2.95 16.42
N ASN A 31 -0.12 -3.56 17.12
CA ASN A 31 -0.61 -3.14 18.43
C ASN A 31 0.35 -3.48 19.59
N GLY A 32 1.64 -3.64 19.32
CA GLY A 32 2.65 -4.04 20.31
C GLY A 32 2.89 -5.55 20.42
N GLN A 33 2.12 -6.37 19.70
CA GLN A 33 2.33 -7.82 19.63
C GLN A 33 2.25 -8.34 18.19
N HIS A 34 2.93 -9.45 17.92
CA HIS A 34 2.89 -10.13 16.63
C HIS A 34 1.94 -11.32 16.71
N HIS A 35 0.77 -11.22 16.04
CA HIS A 35 -0.18 -12.33 15.97
C HIS A 35 -0.12 -13.04 14.62
N SER A 36 0.11 -14.35 14.60
CA SER A 36 0.14 -15.14 13.34
C SER A 36 -1.18 -15.11 12.57
N THR A 37 -2.29 -14.72 13.22
CA THR A 37 -3.62 -14.58 12.62
C THR A 37 -3.79 -13.31 11.77
N GLY A 38 -2.80 -12.41 11.78
CA GLY A 38 -2.88 -11.09 11.14
C GLY A 38 -3.67 -10.05 11.94
N ALA A 39 -4.27 -10.42 13.08
CA ALA A 39 -4.94 -9.46 13.95
C ALA A 39 -3.94 -8.45 14.55
N GLY A 40 -4.37 -7.20 14.74
CA GLY A 40 -3.55 -6.17 15.38
C GLY A 40 -2.52 -5.50 14.47
N TYR A 41 -2.43 -5.85 13.18
CA TYR A 41 -1.54 -5.21 12.22
C TYR A 41 -2.19 -4.08 11.44
N GLY A 42 -1.35 -3.20 10.89
CA GLY A 42 -1.75 -2.14 10.01
C GLY A 42 -0.58 -1.47 9.29
N LEU A 43 -0.88 -0.34 8.65
CA LEU A 43 0.10 0.55 8.03
C LEU A 43 0.00 1.93 8.67
N LYS A 44 1.12 2.46 9.13
CA LYS A 44 1.23 3.82 9.67
C LYS A 44 1.63 4.79 8.57
N VAL A 45 0.80 5.80 8.36
CA VAL A 45 1.02 6.87 7.37
C VAL A 45 1.76 8.05 8.03
N ASN A 46 2.65 8.71 7.30
CA ASN A 46 3.25 9.97 7.75
C ASN A 46 2.18 11.08 7.83
N ALA A 47 2.30 12.04 8.76
CA ALA A 47 1.36 13.16 8.85
C ALA A 47 1.33 13.97 7.56
N ASN A 48 2.50 14.28 7.00
CA ASN A 48 2.59 15.11 5.80
C ASN A 48 1.93 14.43 4.60
N ASP A 49 2.16 13.12 4.45
CA ASP A 49 1.53 12.33 3.38
C ASP A 49 0.02 12.16 3.61
N ARG A 50 -0.41 11.94 4.87
CA ARG A 50 -1.83 11.89 5.23
C ARG A 50 -2.52 13.19 4.82
N ASP A 51 -2.01 14.33 5.26
CA ASP A 51 -2.65 15.63 5.03
C ASP A 51 -2.61 16.05 3.55
N LYS A 52 -1.66 15.51 2.78
CA LYS A 52 -1.55 15.74 1.33
C LYS A 52 -2.49 14.85 0.51
N TYR A 53 -2.62 13.57 0.84
CA TYR A 53 -3.29 12.59 -0.01
C TYR A 53 -4.66 12.13 0.50
N PHE A 54 -4.98 12.35 1.78
CA PHE A 54 -6.26 11.97 2.38
C PHE A 54 -7.16 13.18 2.55
N SER A 55 -8.44 13.03 2.23
CA SER A 55 -9.44 14.08 2.46
C SER A 55 -10.21 13.84 3.74
N ARG A 56 -10.36 14.87 4.57
CA ARG A 56 -11.27 14.87 5.74
C ARG A 56 -12.74 14.67 5.36
N LYS A 57 -13.10 14.87 4.09
CA LYS A 57 -14.47 14.60 3.58
C LYS A 57 -14.74 13.11 3.41
N TRP A 58 -13.71 12.27 3.35
CA TRP A 58 -13.88 10.84 3.17
C TRP A 58 -14.12 10.14 4.51
N ARG A 59 -15.12 9.24 4.52
CA ARG A 59 -15.40 8.40 5.69
C ARG A 59 -14.51 7.16 5.72
N SER A 60 -14.13 6.67 4.54
CA SER A 60 -13.32 5.48 4.37
C SER A 60 -12.36 5.62 3.19
N VAL A 61 -11.33 4.78 3.18
CA VAL A 61 -10.46 4.55 2.03
C VAL A 61 -10.54 3.09 1.59
N ILE A 62 -10.23 2.86 0.32
CA ILE A 62 -10.14 1.53 -0.27
C ILE A 62 -8.66 1.23 -0.51
N LEU A 63 -8.20 0.10 -0.01
CA LEU A 63 -6.82 -0.34 -0.11
C LEU A 63 -6.72 -1.57 -0.99
N GLU A 64 -5.91 -1.48 -2.05
CA GLU A 64 -5.54 -2.58 -2.93
C GLU A 64 -4.14 -3.06 -2.55
N LEU A 65 -4.02 -4.29 -2.05
CA LEU A 65 -2.73 -4.87 -1.68
C LEU A 65 -2.15 -5.62 -2.88
N ALA A 66 -0.89 -5.36 -3.23
CA ALA A 66 -0.25 -5.99 -4.38
C ALA A 66 -0.27 -7.52 -4.25
N GLY A 67 -0.73 -8.19 -5.31
CA GLY A 67 -0.87 -9.65 -5.35
C GLY A 67 -2.14 -10.19 -4.68
N GLU A 68 -3.01 -9.33 -4.14
CA GLU A 68 -4.33 -9.70 -3.63
C GLU A 68 -5.42 -9.16 -4.55
N SER A 69 -6.47 -9.95 -4.77
CA SER A 69 -7.65 -9.53 -5.53
C SER A 69 -8.67 -8.77 -4.67
N LYS A 70 -8.57 -8.89 -3.34
CA LYS A 70 -9.53 -8.32 -2.39
C LYS A 70 -9.19 -6.86 -2.09
N GLU A 71 -10.17 -5.99 -2.32
CA GLU A 71 -10.15 -4.62 -1.82
C GLU A 71 -10.47 -4.58 -0.31
N ILE A 72 -9.75 -3.74 0.44
CA ILE A 72 -9.96 -3.55 1.89
C ILE A 72 -10.53 -2.16 2.14
N VAL A 73 -11.72 -2.08 2.71
CA VAL A 73 -12.33 -0.81 3.11
C VAL A 73 -11.93 -0.47 4.54
N LEU A 74 -11.35 0.71 4.76
CA LEU A 74 -10.82 1.14 6.05
C LEU A 74 -11.49 2.44 6.48
N ASN A 75 -12.04 2.46 7.71
CA ASN A 75 -12.63 3.66 8.29
C ASN A 75 -11.53 4.66 8.70
N ILE A 76 -11.58 5.86 8.12
CA ILE A 76 -10.70 6.99 8.44
C ILE A 76 -11.45 8.16 9.09
N ASN A 77 -12.77 8.06 9.29
CA ASN A 77 -13.58 9.10 9.94
C ASN A 77 -13.37 9.18 11.46
N LYS A 78 -12.48 8.36 12.02
CA LYS A 78 -12.16 8.36 13.45
C LYS A 78 -11.18 9.50 13.77
N PRO A 79 -11.40 10.28 14.85
CA PRO A 79 -10.50 11.36 15.24
C PRO A 79 -9.05 10.92 15.41
N SER A 80 -8.85 9.67 15.87
CA SER A 80 -7.53 9.10 16.05
C SER A 80 -6.70 9.16 14.78
N PHE A 81 -7.23 8.82 13.60
CA PHE A 81 -6.48 8.84 12.32
C PHE A 81 -6.00 10.24 11.92
N TRP A 82 -6.74 11.28 12.30
CA TRP A 82 -6.43 12.68 12.01
C TRP A 82 -5.58 13.34 13.09
N SER A 83 -5.30 12.64 14.19
CA SER A 83 -4.40 13.13 15.24
C SER A 83 -2.93 13.09 14.78
N PRO A 84 -2.03 13.86 15.41
CA PRO A 84 -0.60 13.75 15.15
C PRO A 84 -0.01 12.38 15.54
N VAL A 85 -0.62 11.70 16.52
CA VAL A 85 -0.04 10.54 17.21
C VAL A 85 -0.44 9.21 16.57
N CYS A 86 -1.75 9.06 16.28
CA CYS A 86 -2.32 7.86 15.69
C CYS A 86 -2.64 8.13 14.22
N ARG A 87 -2.13 7.30 13.30
CA ARG A 87 -2.30 7.45 11.85
C ARG A 87 -2.31 6.08 11.16
N GLU A 88 -2.82 5.08 11.88
CA GLU A 88 -2.74 3.69 11.49
C GLU A 88 -4.00 3.22 10.76
N LEU A 89 -3.77 2.66 9.59
CA LEU A 89 -4.71 1.88 8.78
C LEU A 89 -4.65 0.42 9.25
N ILE A 90 -5.56 0.04 10.15
CA ILE A 90 -5.52 -1.26 10.84
C ILE A 90 -6.57 -2.20 10.22
N SER A 91 -6.13 -3.39 9.84
CA SER A 91 -7.02 -4.48 9.39
C SER A 91 -6.32 -5.82 9.51
N LYS A 92 -7.09 -6.86 9.82
CA LYS A 92 -6.61 -8.25 9.81
C LYS A 92 -6.07 -8.65 8.43
N ASP A 93 -6.73 -8.20 7.37
CA ASP A 93 -6.32 -8.51 5.99
C ASP A 93 -4.93 -7.91 5.66
N ILE A 94 -4.62 -6.72 6.18
CA ILE A 94 -3.27 -6.12 6.06
C ILE A 94 -2.25 -6.99 6.79
N GLY A 95 -2.58 -7.47 7.99
CA GLY A 95 -1.69 -8.36 8.74
C GLY A 95 -1.40 -9.67 8.02
N ILE A 96 -2.43 -10.33 7.49
CA ILE A 96 -2.27 -11.55 6.69
C ILE A 96 -1.34 -11.28 5.50
N TRP A 97 -1.54 -10.17 4.79
CA TRP A 97 -0.70 -9.80 3.66
C TRP A 97 0.76 -9.51 4.07
N LEU A 98 0.98 -8.81 5.18
CA LEU A 98 2.33 -8.57 5.70
C LEU A 98 3.05 -9.88 6.02
N ILE A 99 2.37 -10.83 6.66
CA ILE A 99 2.91 -12.16 6.98
C ILE A 99 3.24 -12.93 5.68
N LYS A 100 2.29 -12.98 4.75
CA LYS A 100 2.45 -13.67 3.45
C LYS A 100 3.65 -13.15 2.65
N ASN A 101 3.96 -11.85 2.75
CA ASN A 101 5.10 -11.23 2.08
C ASN A 101 6.40 -11.22 2.91
N GLY A 102 6.46 -11.96 4.02
CA GLY A 102 7.66 -12.02 4.89
C GLY A 102 7.99 -10.69 5.55
N LYS A 103 7.02 -9.77 5.66
CA LYS A 103 7.15 -8.45 6.30
C LYS A 103 6.66 -8.46 7.74
N ALA A 104 6.17 -9.56 8.26
CA ALA A 104 5.85 -9.76 9.67
C ALA A 104 6.15 -11.22 10.06
N PRO A 105 6.68 -11.48 11.28
CA PRO A 105 7.06 -10.50 12.31
C PRO A 105 8.34 -9.74 11.95
N TRP A 106 8.64 -8.68 12.70
CA TRP A 106 9.89 -7.92 12.60
C TRP A 106 10.54 -7.80 13.97
N THR A 107 11.85 -7.58 14.00
CA THR A 107 12.56 -7.32 15.26
C THR A 107 12.11 -5.98 15.84
N LYS A 108 12.16 -5.86 17.18
CA LYS A 108 11.82 -4.64 17.90
C LYS A 108 12.41 -3.38 17.24
N ASP A 109 11.59 -2.34 17.12
CA ASP A 109 11.93 -1.03 16.55
C ASP A 109 12.41 -1.04 15.08
N LYS A 110 12.24 -2.16 14.36
CA LYS A 110 12.57 -2.27 12.93
C LYS A 110 11.38 -2.68 12.06
N PRO A 111 10.25 -1.94 12.09
CA PRO A 111 9.14 -2.22 11.19
C PRO A 111 9.54 -1.99 9.72
N PRO A 112 9.19 -2.91 8.79
CA PRO A 112 9.45 -2.70 7.38
C PRO A 112 8.62 -1.55 6.80
N LYS A 113 9.13 -0.99 5.70
CA LYS A 113 8.48 0.09 4.95
C LYS A 113 7.92 -0.43 3.64
N MET A 114 6.80 0.13 3.23
CA MET A 114 6.07 -0.24 2.02
C MET A 114 5.80 1.01 1.19
N ARG A 115 5.59 0.82 -0.12
CA ARG A 115 5.14 1.89 -1.00
C ARG A 115 3.62 1.93 -1.00
N MET A 116 3.04 3.12 -0.84
CA MET A 116 1.62 3.35 -1.05
C MET A 116 1.42 4.44 -2.10
N GLU A 117 0.51 4.22 -3.03
CA GLU A 117 0.23 5.09 -4.16
C GLU A 117 -1.25 5.46 -4.20
N PRO A 118 -1.63 6.74 -4.32
CA PRO A 118 -2.99 7.12 -4.64
C PRO A 118 -3.28 6.73 -6.10
N ILE A 119 -4.32 5.93 -6.30
CA ILE A 119 -4.75 5.48 -7.64
C ILE A 119 -6.04 6.17 -8.10
N GLY A 120 -6.62 7.03 -7.26
CA GLY A 120 -7.75 7.90 -7.60
C GLY A 120 -8.79 7.98 -6.49
N GLY A 121 -9.32 9.17 -6.23
CA GLY A 121 -10.30 9.38 -5.15
C GLY A 121 -9.77 8.90 -3.80
N ASN A 122 -10.57 8.11 -3.08
CA ASN A 122 -10.21 7.50 -1.80
C ASN A 122 -9.52 6.12 -1.94
N ARG A 123 -8.98 5.79 -3.12
CA ARG A 123 -8.37 4.48 -3.42
C ARG A 123 -6.85 4.58 -3.41
N PHE A 124 -6.22 3.59 -2.80
CA PHE A 124 -4.77 3.48 -2.66
C PHE A 124 -4.29 2.08 -2.97
N LYS A 125 -3.14 1.98 -3.63
CA LYS A 125 -2.44 0.72 -3.87
C LYS A 125 -1.23 0.62 -2.96
N VAL A 126 -0.96 -0.57 -2.43
CA VAL A 126 0.21 -0.84 -1.58
C VAL A 126 1.05 -1.95 -2.18
N ASN A 127 2.35 -1.68 -2.30
CA ASN A 127 3.33 -2.61 -2.81
C ASN A 127 4.33 -2.98 -1.71
N SER A 128 4.63 -4.29 -1.62
CA SER A 128 5.77 -4.77 -0.87
C SER A 128 7.04 -4.45 -1.62
N MET A 129 7.81 -3.51 -1.07
CA MET A 129 9.17 -3.21 -1.53
C MET A 129 10.09 -4.43 -1.37
#